data_AF-A0AA88UZJ8-F1
#
_entry.id   AF-A0AA88UZJ8-F1
#
_cell.length_a   1.000
_cell.length_b   1.000
_cell.length_c   1.000
_cell.angle_alpha   90.00
_cell.angle_beta   90.00
_cell.angle_gamma   90.00
#
_symmetry.space_group_name_H-M   'P 1'
#
loop_
_entity.id
_entity.type
_entity.pdbx_description
1 polymer ?
#
loop_
_entity_poly.entity_id
_entity_poly.type
_entity_poly.pdbx_seq_one_letter_code
_entity_poly.pdbx_strand_id
1 'polypeptide(L)'
;FQTTAPKSCYMRPPGGILAPAESLIATVFKFVEHPENNEKVVVQNCKVKFKIMSLKVKGEIDYVPELFDEQKDQVAVEQILRVVFLDAERPSPALEKLNRQLAEAEAELEVHRKRPEDSGPRVVGEGLVIDEWKERRERYLARQQVDGVDSV
;
A
#
# COMPACT_ATOMS: atom_id res chain seq x y z
N PHE A 1 -6.50 4.20 3.78
CA PHE A 1 -5.72 3.01 4.19
C PHE A 1 -4.89 3.31 5.45
N GLN A 2 -4.56 2.32 6.27
CA GLN A 2 -3.78 2.49 7.51
C GLN A 2 -2.71 1.40 7.68
N THR A 3 -1.64 1.70 8.43
CA THR A 3 -0.55 0.75 8.73
C THR A 3 -0.04 0.94 10.15
N THR A 4 0.45 -0.14 10.77
CA THR A 4 1.16 -0.08 12.06
C THR A 4 2.63 0.36 11.92
N ALA A 5 3.13 0.57 10.69
CA ALA A 5 4.50 1.02 10.44
C ALA A 5 4.55 2.18 9.41
N PRO A 6 3.92 3.33 9.69
CA PRO A 6 3.80 4.44 8.73
C PRO A 6 5.13 5.12 8.39
N LYS A 7 6.17 4.92 9.21
CA LYS A 7 7.51 5.45 8.96
C LYS A 7 8.28 4.67 7.89
N SER A 8 8.01 3.37 7.75
CA SER A 8 8.71 2.47 6.83
C SER A 8 7.81 1.89 5.75
N CYS A 9 6.51 2.17 5.77
CA CYS A 9 5.55 1.68 4.78
C CYS A 9 4.74 2.85 4.21
N TYR A 10 4.56 2.84 2.90
CA TYR A 10 3.83 3.85 2.15
C TYR A 10 2.84 3.19 1.20
N MET A 11 1.64 3.76 1.05
CA MET A 11 0.58 3.20 0.21
C MET A 11 0.06 4.20 -0.83
N ARG A 12 -0.31 3.69 -2.00
CA ARG A 12 -0.90 4.45 -3.09
C ARG A 12 -2.11 3.74 -3.69
N PRO A 13 -3.27 4.40 -3.85
CA PRO A 13 -3.58 5.73 -3.30
C PRO A 13 -3.71 5.67 -1.75
N PRO A 14 -3.53 6.80 -1.04
CA PRO A 14 -3.68 6.83 0.43
C PRO A 14 -5.13 6.63 0.90
N GLY A 15 -6.08 6.89 0.01
CA GLY A 15 -7.51 6.69 0.14
C GLY A 15 -8.22 7.16 -1.13
N GLY A 16 -9.52 6.96 -1.22
CA GLY A 16 -10.33 7.33 -2.37
C GLY A 16 -11.77 6.86 -2.23
N ILE A 17 -12.60 7.26 -3.17
CA ILE A 17 -13.97 6.77 -3.34
C ILE A 17 -14.00 5.88 -4.58
N LEU A 18 -14.68 4.75 -4.47
CA LEU A 18 -14.89 3.83 -5.58
C LEU A 18 -16.36 3.84 -5.96
N ALA A 19 -16.62 3.91 -7.26
CA ALA A 19 -17.94 3.68 -7.81
C ALA A 19 -18.38 2.23 -7.54
N PRO A 20 -19.70 1.94 -7.56
CA PRO A 20 -20.17 0.57 -7.44
C PRO A 20 -19.53 -0.35 -8.48
N ALA A 21 -19.02 -1.51 -8.04
CA ALA A 21 -18.30 -2.49 -8.85
C ALA A 21 -16.96 -2.01 -9.45
N GLU A 22 -16.46 -0.84 -9.06
CA GLU A 22 -15.09 -0.43 -9.38
C GLU A 22 -14.09 -1.19 -8.50
N SER A 23 -12.96 -1.55 -9.11
CA SER A 23 -11.81 -2.16 -8.43
C SER A 23 -10.63 -1.19 -8.42
N LEU A 24 -9.77 -1.33 -7.42
CA LEU A 24 -8.60 -0.49 -7.22
C LEU A 24 -7.36 -1.35 -7.00
N ILE A 25 -6.26 -0.99 -7.66
CA ILE A 25 -4.93 -1.50 -7.31
C ILE A 25 -4.29 -0.55 -6.30
N ALA A 26 -3.99 -1.09 -5.12
CA ALA A 26 -3.23 -0.38 -4.10
C ALA A 26 -1.78 -0.89 -4.04
N THR A 27 -0.82 0.00 -4.30
CA THR A 27 0.61 -0.33 -4.24
C THR A 27 1.16 0.01 -2.87
N VAL A 28 1.87 -0.93 -2.25
CA VAL A 28 2.52 -0.74 -0.95
C VAL A 28 4.03 -0.79 -1.12
N PHE A 29 4.69 0.32 -0.81
CA PHE A 29 6.14 0.41 -0.74
C PHE A 29 6.59 0.21 0.69
N LYS A 30 7.53 -0.71 0.92
CA LYS A 30 8.11 -0.94 2.23
C LYS A 30 9.62 -0.73 2.17
N PHE A 31 10.11 0.12 3.06
CA PHE A 31 11.53 0.24 3.35
C PHE A 31 11.97 -0.95 4.19
N VAL A 32 13.02 -1.62 3.72
CA VAL A 32 13.69 -2.72 4.40
C VAL A 32 15.14 -2.28 4.58
N GLU A 33 15.53 -1.98 5.81
CA GLU A 33 16.95 -1.78 6.13
C GLU A 33 17.70 -3.08 5.82
N HIS A 34 18.81 -2.97 5.10
CA HIS A 34 19.66 -4.12 4.87
C HIS A 34 20.31 -4.49 6.21
N PRO A 35 20.21 -5.75 6.66
CA PRO A 35 20.92 -6.17 7.86
C PRO A 35 22.42 -5.98 7.63
N GLU A 36 23.09 -5.22 8.50
CA GLU A 36 24.52 -4.88 8.37
C GLU A 36 25.46 -6.08 8.59
N ASN A 37 24.93 -7.26 8.95
CA ASN A 37 25.73 -8.44 9.23
C ASN A 37 25.05 -9.71 8.68
N ASN A 38 25.86 -10.75 8.44
CA ASN A 38 25.51 -12.11 7.97
C ASN A 38 24.54 -12.90 8.87
N GLU A 39 23.73 -12.23 9.70
CA GLU A 39 22.53 -12.82 10.24
C GLU A 39 21.58 -13.04 9.07
N LYS A 40 21.52 -14.31 8.63
CA LYS A 40 20.48 -14.87 7.76
C LYS A 40 19.21 -14.08 8.01
N VAL A 41 18.55 -13.64 6.93
CA VAL A 41 17.20 -13.05 6.94
C VAL A 41 16.25 -14.08 7.56
N VAL A 42 16.33 -14.23 8.88
CA VAL A 42 15.53 -15.15 9.70
C VAL A 42 14.19 -14.50 9.66
N VAL A 43 13.39 -14.92 8.67
CA VAL A 43 11.93 -14.80 8.59
C VAL A 43 11.49 -13.67 9.51
N GLN A 44 11.83 -12.42 9.12
CA GLN A 44 11.70 -11.32 10.05
C GLN A 44 10.20 -11.21 10.29
N ASN A 45 9.75 -11.71 11.46
CA ASN A 45 8.36 -11.92 11.78
C ASN A 45 7.70 -10.56 11.74
N CYS A 46 7.17 -10.22 10.57
CA CYS A 46 6.77 -8.87 10.31
C CYS A 46 5.47 -8.64 11.07
N LYS A 47 5.59 -7.98 12.23
CA LYS A 47 4.45 -7.58 13.03
C LYS A 47 3.67 -6.42 12.38
N VAL A 48 4.15 -5.93 11.23
CA VAL A 48 3.47 -4.90 10.44
C VAL A 48 2.13 -5.45 9.97
N LYS A 49 1.08 -4.69 10.26
CA LYS A 49 -0.27 -4.93 9.78
C LYS A 49 -0.71 -3.76 8.92
N PHE A 50 -1.54 -4.07 7.96
CA PHE A 50 -2.22 -3.09 7.14
C PHE A 50 -3.72 -3.18 7.42
N LYS A 51 -4.39 -2.04 7.56
CA LYS A 51 -5.83 -1.98 7.76
C LYS A 51 -6.45 -1.19 6.61
N ILE A 52 -7.39 -1.83 5.93
CA ILE A 52 -8.27 -1.19 4.95
C ILE A 52 -9.57 -0.91 5.68
N MET A 53 -10.00 0.35 5.64
CA MET A 53 -11.30 0.76 6.16
C MET A 53 -12.12 1.28 4.99
N SER A 54 -13.38 0.89 4.93
CA SER A 54 -14.31 1.35 3.90
C SER A 54 -15.65 1.70 4.52
N LEU A 55 -16.27 2.75 4.00
CA LEU A 55 -17.59 3.20 4.38
C LEU A 55 -18.42 3.42 3.10
N LYS A 56 -19.71 3.08 3.16
CA LYS A 56 -20.64 3.45 2.08
C LYS A 56 -20.94 4.94 2.18
N VAL A 57 -20.67 5.68 1.12
CA VAL A 57 -21.04 7.09 1.01
C VAL A 57 -22.28 7.24 0.10
N LYS A 58 -23.03 8.33 0.27
CA LYS A 58 -24.20 8.66 -0.56
C LYS A 58 -23.96 9.98 -1.30
N GLY A 59 -24.27 10.02 -2.58
CA GLY A 59 -24.11 11.21 -3.41
C GLY A 59 -22.70 11.41 -3.95
N GLU A 60 -22.52 12.46 -4.75
CA GLU A 60 -21.22 12.89 -5.25
C GLU A 60 -20.49 13.64 -4.12
N ILE A 61 -19.59 12.93 -3.45
CA ILE A 61 -18.76 13.48 -2.37
C ILE A 61 -17.31 13.25 -2.77
N ASP A 62 -16.44 14.22 -2.49
CA ASP A 62 -15.00 14.05 -2.64
C ASP A 62 -14.40 13.32 -1.44
N TYR A 63 -13.39 12.50 -1.68
CA TYR A 63 -12.73 11.79 -0.58
C TYR A 63 -11.98 12.78 0.32
N VAL A 64 -12.42 12.88 1.57
CA VAL A 64 -11.65 13.49 2.66
C VAL A 64 -11.57 12.51 3.85
N PRO A 65 -10.39 12.34 4.48
CA PRO A 65 -10.23 11.41 5.62
C PRO A 65 -11.23 11.62 6.76
N GLU A 66 -11.66 12.86 6.96
CA GLU A 66 -12.60 13.29 8.00
C GLU A 66 -14.00 12.70 7.82
N LEU A 67 -14.36 12.19 6.63
CA LEU A 67 -15.65 11.52 6.40
C LEU A 67 -15.87 10.32 7.34
N PHE A 68 -14.79 9.61 7.70
CA PHE A 68 -14.88 8.51 8.65
C PHE A 68 -15.24 8.98 10.06
N ASP A 69 -14.90 10.24 10.40
CA ASP A 69 -15.25 10.84 11.67
C ASP A 69 -16.66 11.45 11.67
N GLU A 70 -17.07 12.06 10.56
CA GLU A 70 -18.39 12.66 10.41
C GLU A 70 -19.51 11.61 10.30
N GLN A 71 -19.19 10.46 9.69
CA GLN A 71 -20.14 9.38 9.45
C GLN A 71 -19.90 8.19 10.39
N LYS A 72 -19.41 8.44 11.62
CA LYS A 72 -19.14 7.41 12.65
C LYS A 72 -20.31 6.48 12.94
N ASP A 73 -21.54 6.98 12.78
CA ASP A 73 -22.76 6.21 13.00
C ASP A 73 -23.05 5.21 11.87
N GLN A 74 -22.38 5.34 10.71
CA GLN A 74 -22.49 4.38 9.63
C GLN A 74 -21.55 3.19 9.83
N VAL A 75 -21.94 2.04 9.28
CA VAL A 75 -21.16 0.81 9.40
C VAL A 75 -19.89 0.90 8.55
N ALA A 76 -18.76 1.14 9.21
CA ALA A 76 -17.44 0.96 8.63
C ALA A 76 -17.08 -0.53 8.60
N VAL A 77 -16.57 -0.99 7.45
CA VAL A 77 -15.98 -2.32 7.31
C VAL A 77 -14.47 -2.18 7.44
N GLU A 78 -13.88 -2.97 8.34
CA GLU A 78 -12.44 -3.03 8.53
C GLU A 78 -11.88 -4.38 8.08
N GLN A 79 -10.83 -4.34 7.27
CA GLN A 79 -10.07 -5.52 6.87
C GLN A 79 -8.62 -5.35 7.29
N ILE A 80 -8.14 -6.24 8.15
CA ILE A 80 -6.74 -6.27 8.57
C ILE A 80 -5.98 -7.33 7.77
N LEU A 81 -4.85 -6.94 7.21
CA LEU A 81 -3.95 -7.76 6.41
C LEU A 81 -2.63 -7.97 7.17
N ARG A 82 -2.08 -9.18 7.04
CA ARG A 82 -0.76 -9.55 7.57
C ARG A 82 0.26 -9.55 6.43
N VAL A 83 1.45 -9.01 6.72
CA VAL A 83 2.58 -9.07 5.78
C VAL A 83 3.27 -10.42 5.86
N VAL A 84 3.44 -11.07 4.72
CA VAL A 84 4.23 -12.28 4.55
C VAL A 84 5.37 -11.98 3.60
N PHE A 85 6.61 -12.23 4.05
CA PHE A 85 7.78 -12.11 3.20
C PHE A 85 8.02 -13.41 2.46
N LEU A 86 8.27 -13.29 1.16
CA LEU A 86 8.60 -14.40 0.28
C LEU A 86 10.01 -14.15 -0.28
N ASP A 87 10.78 -15.22 -0.38
CA ASP A 87 12.09 -15.21 -1.04
C ASP A 87 11.88 -15.48 -2.53
N ALA A 88 12.26 -14.53 -3.39
CA ALA A 88 12.06 -14.62 -4.84
C ALA A 88 12.95 -15.69 -5.48
N GLU A 89 14.11 -15.98 -4.88
CA GLU A 89 15.08 -16.97 -5.38
C GLU A 89 14.69 -18.40 -5.01
N ARG A 90 13.70 -18.57 -4.12
CA ARG A 90 13.24 -19.87 -3.65
C ARG A 90 11.78 -20.11 -4.07
N PRO A 91 11.53 -21.02 -5.02
CA PRO A 91 10.17 -21.36 -5.40
C PRO A 91 9.41 -21.91 -4.18
N SER A 92 8.20 -21.42 -3.98
CA SER A 92 7.31 -21.86 -2.91
C SER A 92 5.86 -21.80 -3.36
N PRO A 93 4.96 -22.64 -2.81
CA PRO A 93 3.55 -22.61 -3.15
C PRO A 93 2.89 -21.24 -2.90
N ALA A 94 3.40 -20.48 -1.91
CA ALA A 94 2.93 -19.14 -1.62
C ALA A 94 3.32 -18.12 -2.70
N LEU A 95 4.54 -18.24 -3.26
CA LEU A 95 5.01 -17.39 -4.36
C LEU A 95 4.27 -17.69 -5.66
N GLU A 96 4.05 -18.98 -5.97
CA GLU A 96 3.25 -19.38 -7.13
C GLU A 96 1.81 -18.86 -7.03
N LYS A 97 1.20 -18.98 -5.84
CA LYS A 97 -0.13 -18.43 -5.58
C LYS A 97 -0.17 -16.92 -5.80
N LEU A 98 0.82 -16.18 -5.28
CA LEU A 98 0.91 -14.74 -5.45
C LEU A 98 0.99 -14.34 -6.92
N ASN A 99 1.89 -14.97 -7.68
CA ASN A 99 2.05 -14.68 -9.11
C ASN A 99 0.77 -14.93 -9.91
N ARG A 100 0.03 -16.02 -9.60
CA ARG A 100 -1.26 -16.28 -10.24
C ARG A 100 -2.29 -15.18 -9.92
N GLN A 101 -2.37 -14.74 -8.66
CA GLN A 101 -3.31 -13.69 -8.25
C GLN A 101 -2.97 -12.34 -8.89
N LEU A 102 -1.68 -12.03 -9.06
CA LEU A 102 -1.26 -10.82 -9.77
C LEU A 102 -1.67 -10.87 -11.24
N ALA A 103 -1.43 -11.99 -11.92
CA ALA A 103 -1.83 -12.15 -13.32
C ALA A 103 -3.35 -12.08 -13.52
N GLU A 104 -4.13 -12.64 -12.58
CA GLU A 104 -5.59 -12.55 -12.58
C GLU A 104 -6.07 -11.10 -12.41
N ALA A 105 -5.52 -10.36 -11.44
CA ALA A 105 -5.86 -8.96 -11.22
C ALA A 105 -5.50 -8.06 -12.42
N GLU A 106 -4.34 -8.30 -13.06
CA GLU A 106 -3.94 -7.60 -14.28
C GLU A 106 -4.89 -7.91 -15.45
N ALA A 107 -5.31 -9.18 -15.60
CA ALA A 107 -6.27 -9.59 -16.63
C ALA A 107 -7.66 -8.98 -16.40
N GLU A 108 -8.16 -8.96 -15.17
CA GLU A 108 -9.41 -8.28 -14.81
C GLU A 108 -9.34 -6.79 -15.17
N LEU A 109 -8.25 -6.11 -14.81
CA LEU A 109 -8.05 -4.70 -15.13
C LEU A 109 -8.06 -4.47 -16.65
N GLU A 110 -7.35 -5.31 -17.41
CA GLU A 110 -7.32 -5.22 -18.87
C GLU A 110 -8.70 -5.47 -19.52
N VAL A 111 -9.51 -6.38 -18.96
CA VAL A 111 -10.90 -6.59 -19.38
C VAL A 111 -11.75 -5.36 -19.08
N HIS A 112 -11.57 -4.75 -17.91
CA HIS A 112 -12.25 -3.50 -17.55
C HIS A 112 -11.86 -2.34 -18.46
N ARG A 113 -10.59 -2.24 -18.90
CA ARG A 113 -10.14 -1.24 -19.89
C ARG A 113 -10.71 -1.47 -21.29
N LYS A 114 -10.95 -2.73 -21.67
CA LYS A 114 -11.48 -3.10 -23.00
C LYS A 114 -12.99 -2.95 -23.14
N ARG A 115 -13.73 -2.95 -22.03
CA ARG A 115 -15.15 -2.61 -22.03
C ARG A 115 -15.24 -1.09 -22.33
N PRO A 116 -16.05 -0.63 -23.30
CA PRO A 116 -16.14 0.80 -23.59
C PRO A 116 -16.48 1.56 -22.31
N GLU A 117 -15.58 2.46 -21.92
CA GLU A 117 -15.71 3.33 -20.76
C GLU A 117 -17.00 4.14 -20.90
N ASP A 118 -18.04 3.78 -20.15
CA ASP A 118 -19.15 4.69 -19.91
C ASP A 118 -18.69 5.68 -18.82
N SER A 119 -18.04 6.75 -19.27
CA SER A 119 -17.87 8.06 -18.62
C SER A 119 -17.78 8.05 -17.07
N GLY A 120 -16.55 7.95 -16.52
CA GLY A 120 -16.28 8.13 -15.07
C GLY A 120 -14.85 8.61 -14.78
N PRO A 121 -14.58 9.26 -13.63
CA PRO A 121 -13.37 10.07 -13.43
C PRO A 121 -12.09 9.23 -13.46
N ARG A 122 -11.09 9.77 -14.16
CA ARG A 122 -9.80 9.16 -14.46
C ARG A 122 -9.10 8.65 -13.21
N VAL A 123 -8.52 7.45 -13.33
CA VAL A 123 -7.52 6.84 -12.45
C VAL A 123 -6.67 7.92 -11.78
N VAL A 124 -6.91 8.13 -10.48
CA VAL A 124 -6.17 9.11 -9.68
C VAL A 124 -4.72 8.65 -9.54
N GLY A 125 -3.83 9.32 -10.27
CA GLY A 125 -2.42 9.45 -9.88
C GLY A 125 -1.40 8.54 -10.56
N GLU A 126 -1.52 8.29 -11.87
CA GLU A 126 -0.36 7.90 -12.70
C GLU A 126 0.50 9.16 -12.96
N GLY A 127 1.38 9.54 -12.02
CA GLY A 127 2.24 10.70 -12.21
C GLY A 127 3.23 10.95 -11.08
N LEU A 128 4.50 10.59 -11.33
CA LEU A 128 5.70 11.29 -10.84
C LEU A 128 5.85 11.50 -9.31
N VAL A 129 5.85 10.41 -8.51
CA VAL A 129 6.26 10.45 -7.08
C VAL A 129 7.34 9.40 -6.74
N ILE A 130 8.07 8.94 -7.76
CA ILE A 130 9.31 8.17 -7.52
C ILE A 130 10.38 9.11 -6.95
N ASP A 131 10.43 10.37 -7.41
CA ASP A 131 11.45 11.34 -7.00
C ASP A 131 11.22 11.90 -5.58
N GLU A 132 10.01 12.28 -5.19
CA GLU A 132 9.76 12.77 -3.82
C GLU A 132 9.91 11.67 -2.76
N TRP A 133 9.59 10.42 -3.11
CA TRP A 133 9.81 9.27 -2.21
C TRP A 133 11.30 8.96 -2.05
N LYS A 134 12.07 9.06 -3.14
CA LYS A 134 13.53 8.94 -3.11
C LYS A 134 14.16 10.04 -2.24
N GLU A 135 13.72 11.29 -2.38
CA GLU A 135 14.19 12.40 -1.57
C GLU A 135 13.83 12.24 -0.08
N ARG A 136 12.64 11.71 0.23
CA ARG A 136 12.22 11.42 1.61
C ARG A 136 13.01 10.27 2.22
N ARG A 137 13.37 9.25 1.43
CA ARG A 137 14.29 8.17 1.82
C ARG A 137 15.69 8.71 2.10
N GLU A 138 16.23 9.55 1.22
CA GLU A 138 17.53 10.19 1.43
C GLU A 138 17.53 11.07 2.69
N ARG A 139 16.46 11.84 2.94
CA ARG A 139 16.29 12.60 4.18
C ARG A 139 16.20 11.73 5.44
N TYR A 140 15.64 10.52 5.35
CA TYR A 140 15.61 9.58 6.48
C TYR A 140 17.00 9.00 6.76
N LEU A 141 17.72 8.56 5.72
CA LEU A 141 19.09 8.06 5.83
C LEU A 141 20.07 9.13 6.33
N ALA A 142 19.89 10.38 5.91
CA ALA A 142 20.70 11.51 6.39
C ALA A 142 20.47 11.79 7.89
N ARG A 143 19.24 11.65 8.39
CA ARG A 143 18.93 11.84 9.82
C ARG A 143 19.48 10.72 10.70
N GLN A 144 19.47 9.47 10.23
CA GLN A 144 20.10 8.35 10.95
C GLN A 144 21.63 8.49 11.07
N GLN A 145 22.30 9.05 10.05
CA GLN A 145 23.75 9.27 10.11
C GLN A 145 24.16 10.37 11.11
N VAL A 146 23.27 11.32 11.42
CA VAL A 146 23.56 12.41 12.37
C VAL A 146 23.36 11.97 13.83
N ASP A 147 22.39 11.09 14.11
CA ASP A 147 22.11 10.58 15.48
C ASP A 147 23.15 9.55 15.97
N GLY A 148 24.07 9.11 15.11
CA GLY A 148 25.12 8.14 15.43
C GLY A 148 26.51 8.72 15.75
N VAL A 149 26.68 10.05 15.74
CA VAL A 149 28.00 10.70 15.87
C VAL A 149 28.20 11.44 17.21
N ASP A 150 27.17 11.69 18.01
CA ASP A 150 27.31 12.36 19.32
C ASP A 150 27.41 11.38 20.50
N SER A 151 28.36 10.46 20.43
CA SER A 151 28.86 9.72 21.60
C SER A 151 30.34 9.39 21.42
N VAL A 152 31.20 10.39 21.63
CA VAL A 152 32.62 10.21 21.94
C VAL A 152 33.02 11.15 23.07
#